data_AF-A0A158NEE5-F1
#
_entry.id   AF-A0A158NEE5-F1
#
_cell.length_a   1.000
_cell.length_b   1.000
_cell.length_c   1.000
_cell.angle_alpha   90.00
_cell.angle_beta   90.00
_cell.angle_gamma   90.00
#
_symmetry.space_group_name_H-M   'P 1'
#
loop_
_entity.id
_entity.type
_entity.pdbx_description
1 polymer ?
#
loop_
_entity_poly.entity_id
_entity_poly.type
_entity_poly.pdbx_seq_one_letter_code
_entity_poly.pdbx_strand_id
1 'polypeptide(L)'
;MRNGFPVTHSVYGLHYSINAANYLQFIACEKLINLHPMAVKILIEQFMEYYKGQGMDLYWKEKFICPKEKDYNILALRKSGWLIIAVIKLMKLFSTYEEDISSLAYTMGLYRQIHDDYCNLRYDENTNENSYCDDLTEGKMSFLIIHALRNNPDDKKIINILRQRSKNIEVKRYCVKILESYDSFKYAKDVLDELETKMRIEVDRLGGNPIFIKLLDEFKNKMLKTHI
;
A
#
# COMPACT_ATOMS: atom_id res chain seq x y z
N MET A 1 -12.74 7.55 -6.95
CA MET A 1 -12.95 6.49 -7.98
C MET A 1 -12.22 5.23 -7.54
N ARG A 2 -12.45 4.07 -8.16
CA ARG A 2 -11.65 2.86 -8.00
C ARG A 2 -11.58 2.14 -9.35
N ASN A 3 -10.36 1.87 -9.85
CA ASN A 3 -10.13 1.20 -11.13
C ASN A 3 -10.90 1.84 -12.31
N GLY A 4 -10.98 3.17 -12.37
CA GLY A 4 -11.72 3.88 -13.42
C GLY A 4 -13.25 3.93 -13.26
N PHE A 5 -13.80 3.33 -12.20
CA PHE A 5 -15.24 3.35 -11.91
C PHE A 5 -15.57 4.17 -10.65
N PRO A 6 -16.81 4.67 -10.51
CA PRO A 6 -17.31 5.23 -9.26
C PRO A 6 -17.16 4.22 -8.10
N VAL A 7 -16.89 4.72 -6.91
CA VAL A 7 -16.80 3.89 -5.70
C VAL A 7 -18.20 3.44 -5.27
N THR A 8 -18.34 2.22 -4.73
CA THR A 8 -19.66 1.64 -4.39
C THR A 8 -20.53 2.58 -3.55
N HIS A 9 -19.95 3.28 -2.58
CA HIS A 9 -20.68 4.18 -1.70
C HIS A 9 -21.17 5.47 -2.38
N SER A 10 -20.57 5.89 -3.50
CA SER A 10 -21.08 7.03 -4.27
C SER A 10 -22.28 6.66 -5.13
N VAL A 11 -22.49 5.37 -5.42
CA VAL A 11 -23.61 4.87 -6.24
C VAL A 11 -24.74 4.36 -5.35
N TYR A 12 -24.42 3.53 -4.36
CA TYR A 12 -25.40 2.84 -3.52
C TYR A 12 -25.51 3.43 -2.11
N GLY A 13 -24.73 4.46 -1.78
CA GLY A 13 -24.72 5.06 -0.45
C GLY A 13 -23.80 4.36 0.56
N LEU A 14 -23.41 5.12 1.59
CA LEU A 14 -22.43 4.70 2.59
C LEU A 14 -22.92 3.52 3.44
N HIS A 15 -24.15 3.57 3.95
CA HIS A 15 -24.68 2.55 4.86
C HIS A 15 -24.77 1.17 4.21
N TYR A 16 -25.27 1.10 2.96
CA TYR A 16 -25.34 -0.15 2.20
C TYR A 16 -23.95 -0.71 1.92
N SER A 17 -23.00 0.16 1.56
CA SER A 17 -21.62 -0.24 1.28
C SER A 17 -20.91 -0.82 2.51
N ILE A 18 -21.11 -0.21 3.69
CA ILE A 18 -20.58 -0.73 4.96
C ILE A 18 -21.19 -2.10 5.28
N ASN A 19 -22.52 -2.22 5.19
CA ASN A 19 -23.21 -3.47 5.49
C ASN A 19 -22.75 -4.60 4.55
N ALA A 20 -22.65 -4.33 3.24
CA ALA A 20 -22.19 -5.29 2.25
C ALA A 20 -20.72 -5.72 2.49
N ALA A 21 -19.83 -4.76 2.80
CA ALA A 21 -18.44 -5.07 3.11
C ALA A 21 -18.31 -5.96 4.35
N ASN A 22 -19.06 -5.67 5.41
CA ASN A 22 -19.07 -6.48 6.62
C ASN A 22 -19.63 -7.89 6.35
N TYR A 23 -20.72 -8.00 5.59
CA TYR A 23 -21.29 -9.29 5.23
C TYR A 23 -20.31 -10.15 4.43
N LEU A 24 -19.56 -9.57 3.48
CA LEU A 24 -18.52 -10.29 2.74
C LEU A 24 -17.40 -10.83 3.63
N GLN A 25 -17.03 -10.11 4.70
CA GLN A 25 -16.04 -10.61 5.67
C GLN A 25 -16.55 -11.89 6.38
N PHE A 26 -17.83 -11.94 6.73
CA PHE A 26 -18.42 -13.14 7.36
C PHE A 26 -18.58 -14.31 6.38
N ILE A 27 -18.89 -14.04 5.11
CA ILE A 27 -18.85 -15.08 4.06
C ILE A 27 -17.44 -15.69 3.96
N ALA A 28 -16.39 -14.88 4.04
CA ALA A 28 -15.02 -15.40 4.03
C ALA A 28 -14.76 -16.31 5.26
N CYS A 29 -15.21 -15.91 6.45
CA CYS A 29 -15.13 -16.74 7.65
C CYS A 29 -15.90 -18.06 7.52
N GLU A 30 -17.13 -18.02 6.99
CA GLU A 30 -17.95 -19.21 6.73
C GLU A 30 -17.27 -20.18 5.75
N LYS A 31 -16.60 -19.67 4.72
CA LYS A 31 -15.85 -20.53 3.80
C LYS A 31 -14.62 -21.14 4.48
N LEU A 32 -13.90 -20.37 5.30
CA LEU A 32 -12.68 -20.84 5.96
C LEU A 32 -12.93 -21.82 7.09
N ILE A 33 -14.09 -21.76 7.77
CA ILE A 33 -14.41 -22.70 8.85
C ILE A 33 -14.48 -24.14 8.35
N ASN A 34 -14.89 -24.31 7.09
CA ASN A 34 -14.98 -25.61 6.42
C ASN A 34 -13.63 -26.08 5.86
N LEU A 35 -12.61 -25.20 5.83
CA LEU A 35 -11.30 -25.51 5.26
C LEU A 35 -10.36 -26.13 6.31
N HIS A 36 -10.22 -25.50 7.47
CA HIS A 36 -9.38 -25.99 8.57
C HIS A 36 -9.76 -25.32 9.90
N PRO A 37 -9.71 -26.02 11.05
CA PRO A 37 -10.08 -25.43 12.36
C PRO A 37 -9.30 -24.16 12.72
N MET A 38 -8.06 -24.05 12.25
CA MET A 38 -7.20 -22.89 12.50
C MET A 38 -7.37 -21.74 11.48
N ALA A 39 -8.06 -21.96 10.37
CA ALA A 39 -8.12 -21.00 9.27
C ALA A 39 -8.82 -19.69 9.69
N VAL A 40 -9.94 -19.79 10.41
CA VAL A 40 -10.68 -18.63 10.93
C VAL A 40 -9.83 -17.86 11.94
N LYS A 41 -9.10 -18.56 12.82
CA LYS A 41 -8.20 -17.91 13.80
C LYS A 41 -7.11 -17.10 13.09
N ILE A 42 -6.46 -17.69 12.08
CA ILE A 42 -5.44 -17.00 11.27
C ILE A 42 -6.05 -15.76 10.62
N LEU A 43 -7.22 -15.87 9.99
CA LEU A 43 -7.86 -14.72 9.34
C LEU A 43 -8.18 -13.60 10.35
N ILE A 44 -8.75 -13.93 11.52
CA ILE A 44 -9.05 -12.95 12.57
C ILE A 44 -7.77 -12.25 13.03
N GLU A 45 -6.70 -13.00 13.31
CA GLU A 45 -5.41 -12.41 13.71
C GLU A 45 -4.86 -11.45 12.65
N GLN A 46 -4.97 -11.81 11.37
CA GLN A 46 -4.50 -10.94 10.29
C GLN A 46 -5.41 -9.73 10.05
N PHE A 47 -6.73 -9.86 10.25
CA PHE A 47 -7.62 -8.68 10.27
C PHE A 47 -7.27 -7.72 11.40
N MET A 48 -6.93 -8.22 12.59
CA MET A 48 -6.50 -7.37 13.70
C MET A 48 -5.23 -6.59 13.37
N GLU A 49 -4.26 -7.21 12.70
CA GLU A 49 -3.07 -6.49 12.21
C GLU A 49 -3.44 -5.44 11.15
N TYR A 50 -4.33 -5.76 10.21
CA TYR A 50 -4.84 -4.79 9.24
C TYR A 50 -5.47 -3.58 9.91
N TYR A 51 -6.40 -3.77 10.85
CA TYR A 51 -7.07 -2.67 11.53
C TYR A 51 -6.11 -1.83 12.39
N LYS A 52 -5.10 -2.44 13.00
CA LYS A 52 -4.01 -1.68 13.66
C LYS A 52 -3.26 -0.81 12.67
N GLY A 53 -2.87 -1.36 11.51
CA GLY A 53 -2.19 -0.60 10.44
C GLY A 53 -3.06 0.53 9.88
N GLN A 54 -4.33 0.25 9.62
CA GLN A 54 -5.30 1.25 9.18
C GLN A 54 -5.52 2.35 10.22
N GLY A 55 -5.56 1.99 11.50
CA GLY A 55 -5.65 2.96 12.60
C GLY A 55 -4.44 3.88 12.69
N MET A 56 -3.23 3.36 12.45
CA MET A 56 -2.01 4.16 12.37
C MET A 56 -2.08 5.18 11.22
N ASP A 57 -2.52 4.74 10.03
CA ASP A 57 -2.67 5.60 8.85
C ASP A 57 -3.65 6.74 9.12
N LEU A 58 -4.82 6.41 9.66
CA LEU A 58 -5.86 7.37 10.03
C LEU A 58 -5.35 8.36 11.08
N TYR A 59 -4.66 7.88 12.10
CA TYR A 59 -4.12 8.75 13.15
C TYR A 59 -3.13 9.78 12.59
N TRP A 60 -2.18 9.36 11.76
CA TRP A 60 -1.20 10.25 11.14
C TRP A 60 -1.85 11.24 10.18
N LYS A 61 -2.79 10.76 9.35
CA LYS A 61 -3.55 11.55 8.39
C LYS A 61 -4.40 12.62 9.06
N GLU A 62 -5.20 12.25 10.07
CA GLU A 62 -6.12 13.18 10.74
C GLU A 62 -5.41 14.18 11.65
N LYS A 63 -4.27 13.80 12.24
CA LYS A 63 -3.47 14.68 13.10
C LYS A 63 -2.36 15.42 12.36
N PHE A 64 -2.16 15.14 11.07
CA PHE A 64 -1.07 15.68 10.27
C PHE A 64 0.31 15.45 10.92
N ILE A 65 0.51 14.26 11.50
CA ILE A 65 1.77 13.85 12.12
C ILE A 65 2.58 13.08 11.08
N CYS A 66 3.75 13.59 10.71
CA CYS A 66 4.68 12.86 9.86
C CYS A 66 5.38 11.74 10.66
N PRO A 67 5.15 10.45 10.35
CA PRO A 67 5.81 9.36 11.05
C PRO A 67 7.30 9.27 10.74
N LYS A 68 8.03 8.43 11.49
CA LYS A 68 9.35 7.94 11.07
C LYS A 68 9.17 6.87 10.01
N GLU A 69 10.14 6.77 9.11
CA GLU A 69 10.13 5.75 8.06
C GLU A 69 10.05 4.33 8.64
N LYS A 70 10.76 4.07 9.74
CA LYS A 70 10.62 2.80 10.48
C LYS A 70 9.19 2.50 10.94
N ASP A 71 8.43 3.54 11.33
CA ASP A 71 7.05 3.40 11.77
C ASP A 71 6.14 3.17 10.55
N TYR A 72 6.43 3.85 9.43
CA TYR A 72 5.80 3.60 8.14
C TYR A 72 6.03 2.14 7.68
N ASN A 73 7.21 1.58 7.86
CA ASN A 73 7.48 0.17 7.50
C ASN A 73 6.61 -0.79 8.32
N ILE A 74 6.38 -0.51 9.60
CA ILE A 74 5.43 -1.26 10.44
C ILE A 74 4.00 -1.12 9.91
N LEU A 75 3.60 0.10 9.50
CA LEU A 75 2.30 0.33 8.88
C LEU A 75 2.15 -0.46 7.59
N ALA A 76 3.12 -0.42 6.69
CA ALA A 76 3.10 -1.13 5.42
C ALA A 76 2.95 -2.64 5.62
N LEU A 77 3.70 -3.19 6.57
CA LEU A 77 3.59 -4.59 6.96
C LEU A 77 2.17 -4.94 7.43
N ARG A 78 1.59 -4.13 8.32
CA ARG A 78 0.26 -4.34 8.88
C ARG A 78 -0.87 -4.12 7.88
N LYS A 79 -0.81 -3.06 7.08
CA LYS A 79 -1.92 -2.62 6.21
C LYS A 79 -1.87 -3.25 4.83
N SER A 80 -0.68 -3.40 4.25
CA SER A 80 -0.48 -3.95 2.90
C SER A 80 -0.05 -5.42 2.95
N GLY A 81 0.79 -5.79 3.93
CA GLY A 81 1.31 -7.16 4.09
C GLY A 81 0.35 -8.17 4.71
N TRP A 82 -0.67 -7.77 5.48
CA TRP A 82 -1.53 -8.70 6.23
C TRP A 82 -2.15 -9.81 5.36
N LEU A 83 -2.60 -9.48 4.15
CA LEU A 83 -3.27 -10.45 3.29
C LEU A 83 -2.28 -11.46 2.72
N ILE A 84 -1.08 -11.00 2.37
CA ILE A 84 0.02 -11.87 1.91
C ILE A 84 0.37 -12.86 3.03
N ILE A 85 0.52 -12.36 4.27
CA ILE A 85 0.80 -13.18 5.45
C ILE A 85 -0.37 -14.13 5.76
N ALA A 86 -1.62 -13.68 5.63
CA ALA A 86 -2.80 -14.51 5.83
C ALA A 86 -2.82 -15.69 4.85
N VAL A 87 -2.64 -15.42 3.56
CA VAL A 87 -2.62 -16.45 2.51
C VAL A 87 -1.48 -17.44 2.75
N ILE A 88 -0.27 -16.96 3.06
CA ILE A 88 0.88 -17.81 3.39
C ILE A 88 0.58 -18.72 4.58
N LYS A 89 0.07 -18.17 5.68
CA LYS A 89 -0.26 -18.95 6.88
C LYS A 89 -1.34 -19.99 6.60
N LEU A 90 -2.35 -19.64 5.78
CA LEU A 90 -3.38 -20.57 5.35
C LEU A 90 -2.83 -21.68 4.46
N MET A 91 -1.95 -21.38 3.51
CA MET A 91 -1.29 -22.37 2.66
C MET A 91 -0.41 -23.32 3.47
N LYS A 92 0.31 -22.81 4.48
CA LYS A 92 1.13 -23.63 5.38
C LYS A 92 0.35 -24.65 6.21
N LEU A 93 -0.96 -24.45 6.43
CA LEU A 93 -1.80 -25.48 7.07
C LEU A 93 -1.90 -26.78 6.25
N PHE A 94 -1.60 -26.72 4.96
CA PHE A 94 -1.73 -27.82 4.01
C PHE A 94 -0.40 -28.17 3.31
N SER A 95 0.71 -27.63 3.80
CA SER A 95 2.02 -27.79 3.18
C SER A 95 2.99 -28.40 4.17
N THR A 96 3.90 -29.22 3.68
CA THR A 96 5.07 -29.73 4.41
C THR A 96 6.30 -28.83 4.25
N TYR A 97 6.15 -27.67 3.61
CA TYR A 97 7.23 -26.73 3.36
C TYR A 97 7.51 -25.87 4.60
N GLU A 98 8.60 -26.18 5.30
CA GLU A 98 8.91 -25.59 6.61
C GLU A 98 9.69 -24.28 6.53
N GLU A 99 10.36 -23.98 5.42
CA GLU A 99 11.23 -22.80 5.30
C GLU A 99 10.52 -21.49 5.65
N ASP A 100 11.27 -20.58 6.26
CA ASP A 100 10.75 -19.26 6.61
C ASP A 100 10.67 -18.35 5.38
N ILE A 101 9.45 -17.97 5.04
CA ILE A 101 9.11 -17.07 3.94
C ILE A 101 8.68 -15.68 4.43
N SER A 102 8.82 -15.40 5.73
CA SER A 102 8.42 -14.13 6.34
C SER A 102 9.21 -12.95 5.76
N SER A 103 10.52 -13.09 5.53
CA SER A 103 11.36 -12.04 4.91
C SER A 103 10.83 -11.63 3.53
N LEU A 104 10.48 -12.61 2.69
CA LEU A 104 9.90 -12.37 1.37
C LEU A 104 8.53 -11.69 1.50
N ALA A 105 7.64 -12.20 2.35
CA ALA A 105 6.31 -11.64 2.57
C ALA A 105 6.35 -10.18 3.06
N TYR A 106 7.27 -9.87 3.99
CA TYR A 106 7.47 -8.52 4.50
C TYR A 106 7.98 -7.57 3.42
N THR A 107 8.93 -8.03 2.61
CA THR A 107 9.48 -7.24 1.50
C THR A 107 8.39 -6.96 0.45
N MET A 108 7.56 -7.95 0.12
CA MET A 108 6.42 -7.76 -0.78
C MET A 108 5.39 -6.76 -0.23
N GLY A 109 5.06 -6.85 1.06
CA GLY A 109 4.12 -5.95 1.71
C GLY A 109 4.57 -4.49 1.68
N LEU A 110 5.86 -4.27 1.98
CA LEU A 110 6.48 -2.95 1.93
C LEU A 110 6.56 -2.41 0.50
N TYR A 111 7.07 -3.21 -0.43
CA TYR A 111 7.14 -2.86 -1.86
C TYR A 111 5.76 -2.44 -2.37
N ARG A 112 4.72 -3.24 -2.10
CA ARG A 112 3.35 -2.95 -2.54
C ARG A 112 2.82 -1.64 -1.97
N GLN A 113 3.10 -1.31 -0.71
CA GLN A 113 2.62 -0.06 -0.10
C GLN A 113 3.33 1.16 -0.69
N ILE A 114 4.66 1.10 -0.82
CA ILE A 114 5.44 2.21 -1.41
C ILE A 114 5.08 2.38 -2.88
N HIS A 115 4.89 1.30 -3.62
CA HIS A 115 4.49 1.33 -5.02
C HIS A 115 3.12 1.98 -5.19
N ASP A 116 2.13 1.64 -4.35
CA ASP A 116 0.80 2.28 -4.36
C ASP A 116 0.91 3.79 -4.10
N ASP A 117 1.69 4.19 -3.09
CA ASP A 117 1.95 5.59 -2.76
C ASP A 117 2.66 6.34 -3.91
N TYR A 118 3.62 5.70 -4.57
CA TYR A 118 4.35 6.24 -5.73
C TYR A 118 3.42 6.45 -6.92
N CYS A 119 2.64 5.42 -7.28
CA CYS A 119 1.70 5.49 -8.40
C CYS A 119 0.57 6.50 -8.14
N ASN A 120 0.12 6.68 -6.89
CA ASN A 120 -0.94 7.64 -6.57
C ASN A 120 -0.51 9.09 -6.88
N LEU A 121 0.75 9.42 -6.60
CA LEU A 121 1.30 10.77 -6.74
C LEU A 121 1.93 11.05 -8.11
N ARG A 122 2.20 10.01 -8.90
CA ARG A 122 2.73 10.16 -10.25
C ARG A 122 1.60 10.39 -11.25
N TYR A 123 1.75 11.41 -12.09
CA TYR A 123 0.83 11.65 -13.20
C TYR A 123 1.10 10.63 -14.32
N ASP A 124 0.07 9.92 -14.76
CA ASP A 124 0.04 9.18 -16.03
C ASP A 124 -0.99 9.87 -16.95
N GLU A 125 -0.71 10.02 -18.25
CA GLU A 125 -1.64 10.58 -19.23
C GLU A 125 -2.98 9.81 -19.28
N ASN A 126 -2.99 8.54 -18.87
CA ASN A 126 -4.19 7.72 -18.73
C ASN A 126 -4.90 7.87 -17.38
N THR A 127 -4.39 8.72 -16.48
CA THR A 127 -5.01 8.95 -15.18
C THR A 127 -6.28 9.78 -15.36
N ASN A 128 -7.41 9.21 -14.93
CA ASN A 128 -8.64 9.98 -14.81
C ASN A 128 -8.37 11.18 -13.88
N GLU A 129 -8.55 12.40 -14.38
CA GLU A 129 -8.31 13.63 -13.61
C GLU A 129 -9.09 13.66 -12.29
N ASN A 130 -10.23 12.96 -12.22
CA ASN A 130 -11.06 12.85 -11.02
C ASN A 130 -10.43 12.03 -9.87
N SER A 131 -9.35 11.29 -10.12
CA SER A 131 -8.61 10.53 -9.10
C SER A 131 -7.12 10.88 -9.04
N TYR A 132 -6.70 11.96 -9.70
CA TYR A 132 -5.30 12.36 -9.69
C TYR A 132 -4.86 12.75 -8.27
N CYS A 133 -3.80 12.12 -7.74
CA CYS A 133 -3.26 12.39 -6.41
C CYS A 133 -4.31 12.39 -5.29
N ASP A 134 -5.15 11.36 -5.23
CA ASP A 134 -6.16 11.21 -4.16
C ASP A 134 -5.52 11.23 -2.76
N ASP A 135 -4.29 10.74 -2.60
CA ASP A 135 -3.55 10.79 -1.33
C ASP A 135 -3.37 12.24 -0.83
N LEU A 136 -3.19 13.21 -1.74
CA LEU A 136 -3.10 14.63 -1.37
C LEU A 136 -4.46 15.20 -0.93
N THR A 137 -5.54 14.82 -1.62
CA THR A 137 -6.90 15.21 -1.20
C THR A 137 -7.26 14.59 0.16
N GLU A 138 -6.82 13.36 0.41
CA GLU A 138 -7.02 12.71 1.70
C GLU A 138 -6.09 13.26 2.79
N GLY A 139 -5.06 14.03 2.47
CA GLY A 139 -4.06 14.51 3.42
C GLY A 139 -3.16 13.39 3.96
N LYS A 140 -3.02 12.29 3.22
CA LYS A 140 -2.31 11.08 3.64
C LYS A 140 -0.80 11.33 3.75
N MET A 141 -0.19 10.74 4.77
CA MET A 141 1.27 10.69 4.95
C MET A 141 1.86 9.53 4.15
N SER A 142 1.84 9.64 2.82
CA SER A 142 2.42 8.62 1.93
C SER A 142 3.95 8.65 1.97
N PHE A 143 4.61 7.60 1.45
CA PHE A 143 6.07 7.45 1.53
C PHE A 143 6.84 8.67 1.01
N LEU A 144 6.45 9.20 -0.16
CA LEU A 144 7.09 10.36 -0.80
C LEU A 144 6.91 11.65 0.02
N ILE A 145 5.74 11.79 0.65
CA ILE A 145 5.41 12.90 1.54
C ILE A 145 6.26 12.82 2.82
N ILE A 146 6.38 11.62 3.40
CA ILE A 146 7.21 11.37 4.59
C ILE A 146 8.66 11.74 4.29
N HIS A 147 9.22 11.25 3.17
CA HIS A 147 10.58 11.62 2.75
C HIS A 147 10.77 13.13 2.65
N ALA A 148 9.88 13.82 1.92
CA ALA A 148 9.95 15.25 1.70
C ALA A 148 9.91 16.05 3.01
N LEU A 149 8.95 15.76 3.90
CA LEU A 149 8.75 16.46 5.16
C LEU A 149 9.90 16.22 6.14
N ARG A 150 10.50 15.03 6.13
CA ARG A 150 11.61 14.70 7.03
C ARG A 150 12.93 15.33 6.59
N ASN A 151 13.18 15.40 5.29
CA ASN A 151 14.40 16.01 4.75
C ASN A 151 14.30 17.54 4.65
N ASN A 152 13.09 18.11 4.71
CA ASN A 152 12.85 19.54 4.65
C ASN A 152 11.92 20.00 5.79
N PRO A 153 12.33 19.87 7.07
CA PRO A 153 11.45 20.06 8.23
C PRO A 153 10.94 21.51 8.40
N ASP A 154 11.68 22.48 7.88
CA ASP A 154 11.34 23.90 7.96
C ASP A 154 10.34 24.34 6.88
N ASP A 155 10.25 23.61 5.75
CA ASP A 155 9.30 23.92 4.70
C ASP A 155 7.89 23.41 5.05
N LYS A 156 6.98 24.35 5.34
CA LYS A 156 5.58 24.04 5.68
C LYS A 156 4.64 23.94 4.48
N LYS A 157 5.12 24.10 3.23
CA LYS A 157 4.26 24.07 2.02
C LYS A 157 3.48 22.76 1.92
N ILE A 158 4.17 21.62 1.96
CA ILE A 158 3.54 20.30 1.79
C ILE A 158 2.50 20.06 2.90
N ILE A 159 2.85 20.30 4.16
CA ILE A 159 1.92 20.07 5.27
C ILE A 159 0.69 20.99 5.20
N ASN A 160 0.87 22.23 4.74
CA ASN A 160 -0.24 23.16 4.55
C ASN A 160 -1.14 22.72 3.39
N ILE A 161 -0.58 22.20 2.30
CA ILE A 161 -1.35 21.64 1.18
C ILE A 161 -2.18 20.42 1.65
N LEU A 162 -1.56 19.49 2.39
CA LEU A 162 -2.27 18.32 2.92
C LEU A 162 -3.44 18.71 3.83
N ARG A 163 -3.25 19.75 4.66
CA ARG A 163 -4.31 20.29 5.54
C ARG A 163 -5.50 20.86 4.79
N GLN A 164 -5.29 21.38 3.59
CA GLN A 164 -6.38 21.91 2.78
C GLN A 164 -7.30 20.81 2.24
N ARG A 165 -6.81 19.55 2.16
CA ARG A 165 -7.56 18.43 1.57
C ARG A 165 -8.18 18.79 0.22
N SER A 166 -7.41 19.55 -0.56
CA SER A 166 -7.92 20.22 -1.76
C SER A 166 -8.19 19.20 -2.88
N LYS A 167 -9.28 19.45 -3.62
CA LYS A 167 -9.57 18.76 -4.88
C LYS A 167 -9.04 19.52 -6.10
N ASN A 168 -8.48 20.72 -5.91
CA ASN A 168 -7.97 21.54 -7.00
C ASN A 168 -6.72 20.90 -7.62
N ILE A 169 -6.76 20.66 -8.93
CA ILE A 169 -5.70 19.97 -9.67
C ILE A 169 -4.39 20.77 -9.71
N GLU A 170 -4.45 22.10 -9.75
CA GLU A 170 -3.27 22.95 -9.76
C GLU A 170 -2.54 22.95 -8.41
N VAL A 171 -3.29 22.90 -7.30
CA VAL A 171 -2.71 22.71 -5.96
C VAL A 171 -1.99 21.36 -5.88
N LYS A 172 -2.59 20.29 -6.43
CA LYS A 172 -1.98 18.95 -6.49
C LYS A 172 -0.71 18.94 -7.35
N ARG A 173 -0.77 19.50 -8.56
CA ARG A 173 0.39 19.64 -9.48
C ARG A 173 1.51 20.43 -8.83
N TYR A 174 1.20 21.51 -8.12
CA TYR A 174 2.20 22.27 -7.38
C TYR A 174 2.86 21.43 -6.28
N CYS A 175 2.09 20.67 -5.51
CA CYS A 175 2.66 19.75 -4.51
C CYS A 175 3.59 18.71 -5.13
N VAL A 176 3.19 18.10 -6.25
CA VAL A 176 4.01 17.12 -6.99
C VAL A 176 5.34 17.75 -7.45
N LYS A 177 5.33 18.98 -7.98
CA LYS A 177 6.56 19.70 -8.33
C LYS A 177 7.49 19.93 -7.13
N ILE A 178 6.95 20.17 -5.94
CA ILE A 178 7.76 20.28 -4.72
C ILE A 178 8.40 18.92 -4.41
N LEU A 179 7.63 17.83 -4.49
CA LEU A 179 8.14 16.47 -4.25
C LEU A 179 9.25 16.09 -5.24
N GLU A 180 9.12 16.48 -6.51
CA GLU A 180 10.16 16.34 -7.53
C GLU A 180 11.42 17.15 -7.16
N SER A 181 11.26 18.41 -6.74
CA SER A 181 12.38 19.26 -6.33
C SER A 181 13.12 18.76 -5.07
N TYR A 182 12.47 17.89 -4.29
CA TYR A 182 13.03 17.24 -3.10
C TYR A 182 13.50 15.82 -3.37
N ASP A 183 13.59 15.40 -4.64
CA ASP A 183 14.00 14.06 -5.05
C ASP A 183 13.14 12.93 -4.44
N SER A 184 11.94 13.21 -3.94
CA SER A 184 11.10 12.21 -3.27
C SER A 184 10.67 11.08 -4.21
N PHE A 185 10.43 11.39 -5.48
CA PHE A 185 10.13 10.35 -6.48
C PHE A 185 11.35 9.47 -6.77
N LYS A 186 12.53 10.09 -6.89
CA LYS A 186 13.78 9.36 -7.11
C LYS A 186 14.06 8.43 -5.93
N TYR A 187 14.00 8.97 -4.71
CA TYR A 187 14.18 8.20 -3.49
C TYR A 187 13.20 7.01 -3.39
N ALA A 188 11.91 7.24 -3.63
CA ALA A 188 10.93 6.17 -3.60
C ALA A 188 11.20 5.08 -4.66
N LYS A 189 11.66 5.47 -5.85
CA LYS A 189 12.05 4.54 -6.91
C LYS A 189 13.28 3.72 -6.52
N ASP A 190 14.31 4.37 -5.98
CA ASP A 190 15.53 3.69 -5.53
C ASP A 190 15.20 2.64 -4.45
N VAL A 191 14.35 2.99 -3.47
CA VAL A 191 13.87 2.04 -2.44
C VAL A 191 13.05 0.89 -3.06
N LEU A 192 12.22 1.15 -4.08
CA LEU A 192 11.49 0.09 -4.78
C LEU A 192 12.43 -0.88 -5.51
N ASP A 193 13.46 -0.36 -6.19
CA ASP A 193 14.47 -1.17 -6.88
C ASP A 193 15.31 -2.01 -5.89
N GLU A 194 15.64 -1.46 -4.72
CA GLU A 194 16.28 -2.21 -3.63
C GLU A 194 15.39 -3.34 -3.09
N LEU A 195 14.11 -3.05 -2.84
CA LEU A 195 13.15 -4.05 -2.37
C LEU A 195 12.91 -5.15 -3.41
N GLU A 196 12.87 -4.80 -4.70
CA GLU A 196 12.80 -5.79 -5.79
C GLU A 196 14.01 -6.72 -5.78
N THR A 197 15.21 -6.14 -5.69
CA THR A 197 16.46 -6.90 -5.61
C THR A 197 16.44 -7.84 -4.40
N LYS A 198 15.99 -7.35 -3.24
CA LYS A 198 15.81 -8.16 -2.04
C LYS A 198 14.82 -9.31 -2.24
N MET A 199 13.69 -9.08 -2.92
CA MET A 199 12.74 -10.15 -3.24
C MET A 199 13.37 -11.24 -4.09
N ARG A 200 14.20 -10.89 -5.08
CA ARG A 200 14.90 -11.86 -5.93
C ARG A 200 15.90 -12.69 -5.12
N ILE A 201 16.71 -12.05 -4.29
CA ILE A 201 17.66 -12.73 -3.39
C ILE A 201 16.93 -13.69 -2.45
N GLU A 202 15.79 -13.30 -1.88
CA GLU A 202 14.99 -14.18 -1.03
C GLU A 202 14.40 -15.37 -1.80
N VAL A 203 13.96 -15.16 -3.04
CA VAL A 203 13.45 -16.25 -3.90
C VAL A 203 14.57 -17.25 -4.21
N ASP A 204 15.77 -16.77 -4.53
CA ASP A 204 16.93 -17.63 -4.77
C ASP A 204 17.34 -18.39 -3.51
N ARG A 205 17.35 -17.72 -2.34
CA ARG A 205 17.59 -18.36 -1.02
C ARG A 205 16.59 -19.48 -0.75
N LEU A 206 15.35 -19.34 -1.20
CA LEU A 206 14.26 -20.31 -1.04
C LEU A 206 14.26 -21.41 -2.12
N GLY A 207 15.33 -21.56 -2.90
CA GLY A 207 15.48 -22.61 -3.92
C GLY A 207 14.98 -22.22 -5.31
N GLY A 208 14.64 -20.94 -5.53
CA GLY A 208 14.22 -20.41 -6.81
C GLY A 208 12.75 -20.65 -7.15
N ASN A 209 12.15 -19.71 -7.87
CA ASN A 209 10.77 -19.82 -8.35
C ASN A 209 10.60 -19.07 -9.68
N PRO A 210 10.78 -19.73 -10.84
CA PRO A 210 10.75 -19.06 -12.16
C PRO A 210 9.42 -18.35 -12.45
N ILE A 211 8.30 -18.88 -11.95
CA ILE A 211 6.98 -18.26 -12.11
C ILE A 211 6.92 -16.94 -11.34
N PHE A 212 7.42 -16.94 -10.10
CA PHE A 212 7.47 -15.73 -9.28
C PHE A 212 8.45 -14.69 -9.84
N ILE A 213 9.61 -15.12 -10.34
CA ILE A 213 10.57 -14.23 -11.00
C ILE A 213 9.95 -13.57 -12.23
N LYS A 214 9.26 -14.35 -13.08
CA LYS A 214 8.53 -13.81 -14.23
C LYS A 214 7.46 -12.79 -13.81
N LEU A 215 6.75 -13.06 -12.70
CA LEU A 215 5.78 -12.12 -12.14
C LEU A 215 6.46 -10.80 -11.72
N LEU A 216 7.62 -10.85 -11.05
CA LEU A 216 8.40 -9.65 -10.71
C LEU A 216 8.83 -8.88 -11.96
N ASP A 217 9.28 -9.57 -13.01
CA ASP A 217 9.67 -8.93 -14.28
C ASP A 217 8.48 -8.22 -14.93
N GLU A 218 7.30 -8.85 -14.95
CA GLU A 218 6.07 -8.25 -15.47
C GLU A 218 5.65 -7.02 -14.67
N PHE A 219 5.77 -7.04 -13.34
CA PHE A 219 5.49 -5.88 -12.49
C PHE A 219 6.47 -4.73 -12.75
N LYS A 220 7.78 -5.02 -12.83
CA LYS A 220 8.80 -4.01 -13.16
C LYS A 220 8.57 -3.38 -14.52
N ASN A 221 8.26 -4.19 -15.52
CA ASN A 221 7.99 -3.71 -16.88
C ASN A 221 6.74 -2.81 -16.94
N LYS A 222 5.70 -3.08 -16.14
CA LYS A 222 4.55 -2.18 -16.02
C LYS A 222 4.94 -0.85 -15.36
N MET A 223 5.78 -0.87 -14.34
CA MET A 223 6.32 0.34 -13.69
C MET A 223 7.17 1.21 -14.63
N LEU A 224 7.93 0.60 -15.54
CA LEU A 224 8.75 1.33 -16.52
C LEU A 224 7.91 1.92 -17.66
N LYS A 225 6.75 1.31 -17.96
CA LYS A 225 5.84 1.74 -19.04
C LYS A 225 4.89 2.86 -18.63
N THR A 226 4.70 3.11 -17.34
CA THR A 226 4.12 4.38 -16.89
C THR A 226 5.19 5.46 -17.12
N HIS A 227 4.99 6.30 -18.14
CA HIS A 227 5.95 7.32 -18.58
C HIS A 227 6.17 8.39 -17.50
N ILE A 228 7.38 8.99 -17.48
CA ILE A 228 7.70 10.23 -16.73
C ILE A 228 7.12 11.39 -17.54
#